data_AF-A0AAV3RDC0-F1
#
_entry.id   AF-A0AAV3RDC0-F1
#
_cell.length_a   1.000
_cell.length_b   1.000
_cell.length_c   1.000
_cell.angle_alpha   90.00
_cell.angle_beta   90.00
_cell.angle_gamma   90.00
#
_symmetry.space_group_name_H-M   'P 1'
#
loop_
_entity.id
_entity.type
_entity.pdbx_description
1 polymer ?
#
loop_
_entity_poly.entity_id
_entity_poly.type
_entity_poly.pdbx_seq_one_letter_code
_entity_poly.pdbx_strand_id
1 'polypeptide(L)' 'MSANRIFTVVSDTPLSIAAEEECMQATTLELSKRWHQKYGHLSFKGLCLLHDKEMVNGMPKFKVEGITYVDCLN' A
#
# COMPACT_ATOMS: atom_id res chain seq x y z
N MET A 1 3.90 -31.53 28.88
CA MET A 1 3.71 -30.20 28.27
C MET A 1 4.85 -29.98 27.29
N SER A 2 4.60 -29.94 25.97
CA SER A 2 5.65 -29.67 24.99
C SER A 2 5.99 -28.18 25.01
N ALA A 3 7.24 -27.85 25.28
CA ALA A 3 7.70 -26.47 25.24
C ALA A 3 7.73 -25.96 23.79
N ASN A 4 7.13 -24.80 23.52
CA ASN A 4 7.27 -24.09 22.25
C ASN A 4 8.75 -23.75 22.03
N ARG A 5 9.39 -24.39 21.05
CA ARG A 5 10.78 -24.11 20.67
C ARG A 5 10.76 -23.26 19.40
N ILE A 6 11.29 -22.05 19.51
CA ILE A 6 11.55 -21.18 18.37
C ILE A 6 12.90 -21.61 17.77
N PHE A 7 12.93 -21.82 16.46
CA PHE A 7 14.16 -22.09 15.73
C PHE A 7 14.57 -20.83 14.97
N THR A 8 15.81 -20.42 15.14
CA THR A 8 16.36 -19.28 14.40
C THR A 8 16.85 -19.78 13.05
N VAL A 9 16.24 -19.30 11.96
CA VAL A 9 16.71 -19.59 10.61
C VAL A 9 17.87 -18.64 10.33
N VAL A 10 19.09 -19.18 10.29
CA VAL A 10 20.29 -18.46 9.88
C VAL A 10 20.44 -18.68 8.37
N SER A 11 20.65 -17.61 7.61
CA SER A 11 20.98 -17.72 6.19
C SER A 11 22.49 -17.88 6.03
N ASP A 12 22.92 -18.80 5.17
CA ASP A 12 24.35 -19.07 4.89
C ASP A 12 24.98 -18.05 3.94
N THR A 13 24.24 -17.02 3.54
CA THR A 13 24.76 -15.97 2.67
C THR A 13 25.60 -14.99 3.50
N PRO A 14 26.88 -14.77 3.14
CA PRO A 14 27.67 -13.74 3.80
C PRO A 14 26.95 -12.41 3.66
N LEU A 15 26.90 -11.67 4.78
CA LEU A 15 26.37 -10.31 4.89
C LEU A 15 27.28 -9.35 4.12
N SER A 16 27.42 -9.58 2.82
CA SER A 16 28.17 -8.75 1.91
C SER A 16 27.17 -7.95 1.10
N ILE A 17 27.49 -6.67 1.01
CA ILE A 17 26.91 -5.66 0.14
C ILE A 17 25.80 -4.90 0.84
N ALA A 18 26.12 -3.64 1.11
CA ALA A 18 25.19 -2.53 1.13
C ALA A 18 24.30 -2.58 -0.12
N ALA A 19 23.32 -3.47 -0.12
CA ALA A 19 22.14 -3.29 -0.94
C ALA A 19 21.54 -2.00 -0.41
N GLU A 20 21.56 -0.96 -1.22
CA GLU A 20 20.71 0.20 -0.98
C GLU A 20 19.33 -0.38 -0.64
N GLU A 21 18.83 -0.07 0.55
CA GLU A 21 17.47 -0.45 0.96
C GLU A 21 16.52 0.27 -0.01
N GLU A 22 16.32 -0.29 -1.19
CA GLU A 22 15.32 0.14 -2.15
C GLU A 22 13.97 -0.19 -1.55
N CYS A 23 13.48 0.73 -0.72
CA CYS A 23 12.10 0.70 -0.28
C CYS A 23 11.24 0.75 -1.53
N MET A 24 10.53 -0.35 -1.82
CA MET A 24 9.53 -0.39 -2.89
C MET A 24 8.40 0.58 -2.56
N GLN A 25 8.57 1.84 -2.97
CA GLN A 25 7.57 2.88 -2.75
C GLN A 25 6.43 2.67 -3.75
N ALA A 26 5.22 2.49 -3.24
CA ALA A 26 4.04 2.47 -4.07
C ALA A 26 3.85 3.85 -4.71
N THR A 27 3.60 3.87 -6.03
CA THR A 27 3.23 5.10 -6.72
C THR A 27 1.87 5.61 -6.20
N THR A 28 1.59 6.90 -6.40
CA THR A 28 0.30 7.50 -6.01
C THR A 28 -0.89 6.80 -6.66
N LEU A 29 -0.72 6.26 -7.87
CA LEU A 29 -1.73 5.49 -8.57
C LEU A 29 -2.01 4.14 -7.87
N GLU A 30 -0.96 3.38 -7.55
CA GLU A 30 -1.07 2.10 -6.84
C GLU A 30 -1.71 2.27 -5.46
N LEU A 31 -1.35 3.34 -4.75
CA LEU A 31 -1.99 3.71 -3.48
C LEU A 31 -3.48 4.00 -3.68
N SER A 32 -3.83 4.82 -4.66
CA SER A 32 -5.24 5.17 -4.92
C SER A 32 -6.09 3.93 -5.21
N LYS A 33 -5.55 2.97 -5.96
CA LYS A 33 -6.22 1.70 -6.28
C LYS A 33 -6.39 0.81 -5.04
N ARG A 34 -5.38 0.73 -4.17
CA ARG A 34 -5.49 0.00 -2.90
C ARG A 34 -6.54 0.63 -1.98
N TRP A 35 -6.59 1.96 -1.88
CA TRP A 35 -7.60 2.66 -1.10
C TRP A 35 -9.01 2.50 -1.69
N HIS A 36 -9.13 2.52 -3.02
CA HIS A 36 -10.38 2.21 -3.73
C HIS A 36 -10.91 0.82 -3.35
N GLN A 37 -10.06 -0.20 -3.39
CA GLN A 37 -10.41 -1.57 -2.97
C GLN A 37 -10.73 -1.66 -1.48
N LYS A 38 -9.92 -1.03 -0.61
CA LYS A 38 -10.10 -1.03 0.85
C LYS A 38 -11.47 -0.49 1.28
N TYR A 39 -12.00 0.49 0.55
CA TYR A 39 -13.31 1.10 0.81
C TYR A 39 -14.46 0.47 -0.01
N GLY A 40 -14.26 -0.73 -0.57
CA GLY A 40 -15.33 -1.45 -1.28
C GLY A 40 -15.70 -0.80 -2.61
N HIS A 41 -14.69 -0.50 -3.44
CA HIS A 41 -14.85 0.14 -4.74
C HIS A 41 -15.38 1.59 -4.70
N LEU A 42 -15.01 2.33 -3.65
CA LEU A 42 -15.35 3.75 -3.54
C LEU A 42 -14.71 4.53 -4.71
N SER A 43 -15.53 5.30 -5.44
CA SER A 43 -15.04 6.11 -6.56
C SER A 43 -13.81 6.96 -6.19
N PHE A 44 -12.90 7.18 -7.14
CA PHE A 44 -11.71 8.02 -6.92
C PHE A 44 -12.07 9.46 -6.50
N LYS A 45 -13.20 9.97 -7.00
CA LYS A 45 -13.77 11.25 -6.55
C LYS A 45 -14.18 11.22 -5.08
N GLY A 46 -14.79 10.11 -4.64
CA GLY A 46 -15.09 9.86 -3.23
C GLY A 46 -13.85 9.79 -2.36
N LEU A 47 -12.79 9.12 -2.82
CA LEU A 47 -11.49 9.10 -2.12
C LEU A 47 -10.88 10.50 -1.98
N CYS A 48 -10.95 11.32 -3.03
CA CYS A 48 -10.49 12.71 -2.95
C CYS A 48 -11.33 13.51 -1.94
N LEU A 49 -12.65 13.33 -1.95
CA LEU A 49 -13.53 13.99 -0.99
C LEU A 49 -13.26 13.56 0.47
N LEU A 50 -12.92 12.30 0.71
CA LEU A 50 -12.53 11.83 2.05
C LEU A 50 -11.24 12.51 2.53
N HIS A 51 -10.27 12.67 1.64
CA HIS A 51 -9.04 13.40 1.94
C HIS A 51 -9.32 14.89 2.16
N ASP A 52 -10.06 15.54 1.26
CA ASP A 52 -10.33 16.99 1.30
C ASP A 52 -11.17 17.41 2.51
N LYS A 53 -12.00 16.50 3.04
CA LYS A 53 -12.77 16.70 4.27
C LYS A 53 -12.05 16.18 5.52
N GLU A 54 -10.80 15.75 5.40
CA GLU A 54 -9.99 15.21 6.50
C GLU A 54 -10.72 14.08 7.27
N MET A 55 -11.51 13.27 6.56
CA MET A 55 -12.34 12.22 7.16
C MET A 55 -11.53 10.96 7.51
N VAL A 56 -10.27 10.87 7.03
CA VAL A 56 -9.38 9.72 7.21
C VAL A 56 -7.98 10.21 7.54
N ASN A 57 -7.49 9.86 8.73
CA ASN A 57 -6.11 10.18 9.13
C ASN A 57 -5.09 9.35 8.33
N GLY A 58 -4.02 10.01 7.88
CA GLY A 58 -2.90 9.37 7.17
C GLY A 58 -3.20 9.02 5.71
N MET A 59 -4.28 9.55 5.13
CA MET A 59 -4.60 9.34 3.73
C MET A 59 -3.71 10.24 2.85
N PRO A 60 -3.03 9.69 1.82
CA PRO A 60 -2.22 10.50 0.91
C PRO A 60 -3.11 11.29 -0.06
N LYS A 61 -2.62 12.44 -0.55
CA LYS A 61 -3.34 13.25 -1.55
C LYS A 61 -3.31 12.55 -2.91
N PHE A 62 -4.49 12.25 -3.46
CA PHE A 62 -4.61 11.67 -4.80
C PHE A 62 -4.83 12.79 -5.83
N LYS A 63 -4.05 12.78 -6.92
CA LYS A 63 -4.37 13.59 -8.11
C LYS A 63 -5.26 12.76 -9.03
N VAL A 64 -6.41 13.32 -9.41
CA VAL A 64 -7.37 12.69 -10.33
C VAL A 64 -6.89 12.75 -11.78
N GLU A 65 -5.93 13.63 -12.09
CA GLU A 65 -5.42 13.85 -13.44
C GLU A 65 -4.70 12.59 -13.95
N GLY A 66 -5.37 11.83 -14.81
CA GLY A 66 -4.81 10.63 -15.45
C GLY A 66 -5.22 9.30 -14.82
N ILE A 67 -6.07 9.27 -13.78
CA ILE A 67 -6.70 8.01 -13.37
C ILE A 67 -7.72 7.67 -14.45
N THR A 68 -7.31 6.86 -15.43
CA THR A 68 -8.26 6.16 -16.30
C THR A 68 -9.23 5.47 -15.37
N TYR A 69 -10.52 5.76 -15.53
CA TYR A 69 -11.58 5.12 -14.77
C TYR A 69 -11.43 3.61 -14.99
N VAL A 70 -10.69 2.94 -14.11
CA VAL A 70 -10.62 1.49 -14.10
C VAL A 70 -11.96 1.11 -13.52
N ASP A 71 -12.95 1.03 -14.41
CA ASP A 71 -14.26 0.50 -14.10
C ASP A 71 -14.00 -0.82 -13.40
N CYS A 72 -14.28 -0.86 -12.10
CA CYS A 72 -14.24 -2.10 -11.33
C CYS A 72 -15.51 -2.91 -11.59
N LEU A 73 -15.91 -2.98 -12.86
CA LEU A 73 -16.94 -3.85 -13.37
C LEU A 73 -16.31 -5.22 -13.64
N ASN A 74 -16.34 -6.03 -12.58
CA ASN A 74 -16.07 -7.47 -12.49
C ASN A 74 -14.78 -8.01 -13.11
#